data_AF-A0A8T6HUF9-F1
#
_entry.id   AF-A0A8T6HUF9-F1
#
_cell.length_a   1.000
_cell.length_b   1.000
_cell.length_c   1.000
_cell.angle_alpha   90.00
_cell.angle_beta   90.00
_cell.angle_gamma   90.00
#
_symmetry.space_group_name_H-M   'P 1'
#
loop_
_entity.id
_entity.type
_entity.pdbx_description
1 polymer ?
#
loop_
_entity_poly.entity_id
_entity_poly.type
_entity_poly.pdbx_seq_one_letter_code
_entity_poly.pdbx_strand_id
1 'polypeptide(L)'
;MRHDACCHRSSDTPPLTRFLGCLGVLAALNPFAHALSGSLPASADAIPAPAVHTTVLQGRSAGFPGAVRTAIAQSGEVADPRERFIQEYQRYREKTEPRLEGLNLEAWAPASSERIADLVDSAVERFQSGDYLQAYADLVDASERVDAVAAEYEIRLSEFVDGANRAYREGKAREAGERVAGGLRLDPDHAGLIKLESRVRVLEGVNSLLMQADHARAENRTREELSLLGKILEIDPQHGEARKRVEDLEADRLHRDYADAVYAAHHALDIGDLAEAKRQLSRAVKLVPENRDTEALQERISELETEHRYYRHIASAAAASGSDDWHAAVGFYRKALETKPFDEYADEGLADARNMIGMIESLAETLRHERRLSTERAVGAAHDRLAMAEPYLDRSGRLKALHAELSEKLLLYAQETEITVISDNQTEIVVKGVGIVGRTLRHVIRLKPGTYRFEGSRENFRSTIVPITVSPGGGPIEIEVICRERI
;
A
#
# COMPACT_ATOMS: atom_id res chain seq x y z
N MET A 1 73.42 17.23 3.51
CA MET A 1 73.35 17.64 2.09
C MET A 1 71.88 17.99 1.82
N ARG A 2 71.47 19.26 2.04
CA ARG A 2 71.22 20.34 1.06
C ARG A 2 70.22 19.95 -0.05
N HIS A 3 69.00 20.50 0.01
CA HIS A 3 68.40 21.54 -0.89
C HIS A 3 67.55 20.86 -1.99
N ASP A 4 66.36 21.28 -2.46
CA ASP A 4 65.46 22.44 -2.38
C ASP A 4 64.07 21.93 -2.87
N ALA A 5 62.91 22.26 -2.29
CA ALA A 5 62.06 23.46 -2.40
C ALA A 5 61.20 23.61 -3.69
N CYS A 6 59.91 23.94 -3.45
CA CYS A 6 58.93 24.68 -4.29
C CYS A 6 58.25 23.96 -5.47
N CYS A 7 57.04 24.30 -5.94
CA CYS A 7 55.78 24.90 -5.44
C CYS A 7 54.87 25.11 -6.71
N HIS A 8 53.55 25.35 -6.50
CA HIS A 8 52.50 25.81 -7.44
C HIS A 8 51.77 24.74 -8.29
N ARG A 9 50.43 24.57 -8.26
CA ARG A 9 49.20 25.42 -8.25
C ARG A 9 48.64 25.64 -9.66
N SER A 10 47.48 25.04 -9.95
CA SER A 10 46.36 25.52 -10.80
C SER A 10 45.50 24.30 -11.20
N SER A 11 44.26 24.19 -10.71
CA SER A 11 43.02 24.48 -11.46
C SER A 11 42.97 23.82 -12.83
N ASP A 12 42.03 22.90 -13.05
CA ASP A 12 41.08 23.00 -14.18
C ASP A 12 40.13 21.79 -14.20
N THR A 13 38.84 22.09 -14.14
CA THR A 13 37.72 21.26 -14.58
C THR A 13 37.82 20.94 -16.08
N PRO A 14 37.25 19.81 -16.53
CA PRO A 14 36.59 19.80 -17.83
C PRO A 14 35.16 19.22 -17.81
N PRO A 15 34.38 19.43 -18.90
CA PRO A 15 32.93 19.56 -18.84
C PRO A 15 32.15 18.36 -19.40
N LEU A 16 30.84 18.41 -19.17
CA LEU A 16 29.76 17.68 -19.86
C LEU A 16 29.93 17.67 -21.39
N THR A 17 29.71 16.51 -22.04
CA THR A 17 29.13 16.51 -23.40
C THR A 17 28.27 15.27 -23.66
N ARG A 18 27.08 15.56 -24.18
CA ARG A 18 26.02 14.67 -24.68
C ARG A 18 26.50 13.80 -25.84
N PHE A 19 25.92 12.60 -25.96
CA PHE A 19 25.68 11.96 -27.25
C PHE A 19 24.22 11.49 -27.36
N LEU A 20 23.65 11.75 -28.54
CA LEU A 20 22.27 11.55 -28.98
C LEU A 20 22.32 10.68 -30.24
N GLY A 21 21.31 9.82 -30.45
CA GLY A 21 21.02 9.09 -31.71
C GLY A 21 21.49 7.63 -31.70
N CYS A 22 20.77 6.61 -32.21
CA CYS A 22 19.59 6.46 -33.06
C CYS A 22 18.95 5.08 -32.70
N LEU A 23 17.62 4.87 -32.64
CA LEU A 23 16.63 4.68 -33.72
C LEU A 23 16.95 3.55 -34.74
N GLY A 24 16.09 2.52 -34.78
CA GLY A 24 16.01 1.51 -35.87
C GLY A 24 15.90 0.05 -35.37
N VAL A 25 14.74 -0.53 -35.03
CA VAL A 25 13.61 -1.00 -35.88
C VAL A 25 13.72 -2.49 -36.30
N LEU A 26 12.59 -3.21 -36.13
CA LEU A 26 12.14 -4.52 -36.66
C LEU A 26 12.74 -5.80 -36.02
N ALA A 27 12.06 -6.94 -35.91
CA ALA A 27 10.65 -7.37 -35.79
C ALA A 27 10.65 -8.90 -36.01
N ALA A 28 9.77 -9.61 -35.30
CA ALA A 28 9.18 -10.91 -35.68
C ALA A 28 10.13 -12.14 -35.57
N LEU A 29 9.71 -13.37 -35.26
CA LEU A 29 8.50 -14.11 -35.58
C LEU A 29 8.22 -15.20 -34.53
N ASN A 30 6.96 -15.25 -34.09
CA ASN A 30 6.24 -16.47 -33.72
C ASN A 30 5.89 -17.23 -35.01
N PRO A 31 5.83 -18.57 -35.02
CA PRO A 31 4.85 -19.19 -35.90
C PRO A 31 4.10 -20.35 -35.22
N PHE A 32 2.79 -20.14 -35.08
CA PHE A 32 1.79 -21.19 -35.04
C PHE A 32 0.85 -20.91 -36.21
N ALA A 33 0.96 -21.63 -37.33
CA ALA A 33 -0.10 -21.75 -38.32
C ALA A 33 0.16 -22.87 -39.35
N HIS A 34 -0.80 -23.80 -39.38
CA HIS A 34 -1.41 -24.48 -40.52
C HIS A 34 -0.57 -25.07 -41.67
N ALA A 35 -0.83 -26.35 -41.95
CA ALA A 35 -1.00 -26.84 -43.32
C ALA A 35 -1.99 -28.04 -43.36
N LEU A 36 -3.14 -27.79 -43.98
CA LEU A 36 -3.97 -28.78 -44.69
C LEU A 36 -3.27 -29.13 -46.01
N SER A 37 -3.21 -30.42 -46.39
CA SER A 37 -3.32 -30.92 -47.79
C SER A 37 -3.07 -32.44 -47.87
N GLY A 38 -3.96 -33.17 -48.55
CA GLY A 38 -3.56 -34.24 -49.48
C GLY A 38 -3.82 -35.72 -49.14
N SER A 39 -4.99 -36.21 -49.57
CA SER A 39 -5.27 -37.51 -50.24
C SER A 39 -4.89 -38.88 -49.61
N LEU A 40 -5.94 -39.65 -49.25
CA LEU A 40 -6.29 -41.07 -49.60
C LEU A 40 -5.19 -42.10 -49.97
N PRO A 41 -5.29 -43.40 -49.57
CA PRO A 41 -6.44 -44.25 -49.95
C PRO A 41 -6.98 -45.28 -48.91
N ALA A 42 -8.21 -45.76 -49.21
CA ALA A 42 -8.83 -47.10 -49.05
C ALA A 42 -8.31 -48.09 -47.97
N SER A 43 -9.10 -48.89 -47.24
CA SER A 43 -10.50 -49.36 -47.32
C SER A 43 -10.81 -50.30 -46.14
N ALA A 44 -12.11 -50.47 -45.80
CA ALA A 44 -12.76 -51.58 -45.06
C ALA A 44 -12.52 -51.64 -43.52
N ASP A 45 -13.49 -51.76 -42.60
CA ASP A 45 -14.89 -52.23 -42.59
C ASP A 45 -15.73 -51.35 -41.62
N ALA A 46 -16.92 -50.83 -42.00
CA ALA A 46 -18.28 -51.35 -41.72
C ALA A 46 -18.54 -51.70 -40.23
N ILE A 47 -19.52 -51.16 -39.49
CA ILE A 47 -20.95 -50.85 -39.76
C ILE A 47 -21.45 -49.74 -38.79
N PRO A 48 -22.24 -48.74 -39.23
CA PRO A 48 -22.99 -47.84 -38.34
C PRO A 48 -24.51 -48.03 -38.39
N ALA A 49 -25.14 -47.56 -37.31
CA ALA A 49 -26.59 -47.46 -37.06
C ALA A 49 -27.33 -46.55 -38.07
N PRO A 50 -28.63 -46.79 -38.33
CA PRO A 50 -29.41 -45.94 -39.23
C PRO A 50 -30.08 -44.78 -38.51
N ALA A 51 -30.00 -43.62 -39.16
CA ALA A 51 -30.87 -42.46 -38.98
C ALA A 51 -32.30 -42.80 -39.43
N VAL A 52 -33.28 -42.27 -38.69
CA VAL A 52 -34.70 -42.37 -39.04
C VAL A 52 -35.07 -41.18 -39.92
N HIS A 53 -35.42 -41.48 -41.18
CA HIS A 53 -36.09 -40.56 -42.07
C HIS A 53 -37.60 -40.52 -41.77
N THR A 54 -38.10 -39.30 -41.78
CA THR A 54 -39.50 -38.89 -41.77
C THR A 54 -40.31 -39.65 -42.83
N THR A 55 -41.34 -40.39 -42.41
CA THR A 55 -42.43 -40.81 -43.29
C THR A 55 -43.72 -40.17 -42.78
N VAL A 56 -44.25 -39.27 -43.59
CA VAL A 56 -45.61 -38.76 -43.48
C VAL A 56 -46.56 -39.92 -43.80
N LEU A 57 -47.42 -40.27 -42.84
CA LEU A 57 -48.64 -41.04 -43.09
C LEU A 57 -49.83 -40.25 -42.55
N GLN A 58 -50.37 -39.39 -43.40
CA GLN A 58 -51.78 -39.05 -43.35
C GLN A 58 -52.57 -40.19 -44.00
N GLY A 59 -53.60 -40.68 -43.29
CA GLY A 59 -54.77 -41.23 -43.96
C GLY A 59 -55.31 -42.56 -43.43
N ARG A 60 -56.37 -42.42 -42.63
CA ARG A 60 -57.61 -43.23 -42.65
C ARG A 60 -57.65 -44.60 -41.97
N SER A 61 -58.40 -44.56 -40.86
CA SER A 61 -59.54 -45.42 -40.53
C SER A 61 -59.39 -46.94 -40.68
N ALA A 62 -59.22 -47.60 -39.54
CA ALA A 62 -59.87 -48.89 -39.29
C ALA A 62 -60.30 -48.91 -37.82
N GLY A 63 -61.61 -48.89 -37.58
CA GLY A 63 -62.15 -49.17 -36.26
C GLY A 63 -61.77 -50.57 -35.83
N PHE A 64 -61.28 -50.72 -34.61
CA PHE A 64 -61.08 -52.00 -33.97
C PHE A 64 -62.02 -52.14 -32.77
N PRO A 65 -63.23 -52.72 -32.94
CA PRO A 65 -64.04 -53.19 -31.81
C PRO A 65 -63.53 -54.55 -31.27
N GLY A 66 -62.23 -54.83 -31.37
CA GLY A 66 -61.69 -56.19 -31.28
C GLY A 66 -60.64 -56.44 -30.19
N ALA A 67 -59.91 -55.42 -29.74
CA ALA A 67 -58.79 -55.62 -28.80
C ALA A 67 -59.24 -55.86 -27.35
N VAL A 68 -60.39 -55.32 -26.94
CA VAL A 68 -60.98 -55.56 -25.61
C VAL A 68 -61.37 -57.02 -25.40
N ARG A 69 -61.67 -57.78 -26.47
CA ARG A 69 -62.05 -59.19 -26.36
C ARG A 69 -60.91 -60.13 -25.98
N THR A 70 -59.65 -59.76 -26.22
CA THR A 70 -58.52 -60.69 -26.02
C THR A 70 -57.82 -60.51 -24.66
N ALA A 71 -57.97 -59.35 -24.01
CA ALA A 71 -57.43 -59.11 -22.67
C ALA A 71 -58.29 -59.73 -21.54
N ILE A 72 -59.54 -60.09 -21.81
CA ILE A 72 -60.48 -60.65 -20.80
C ILE A 72 -60.09 -62.08 -20.37
N ALA A 73 -59.16 -62.76 -21.07
CA ALA A 73 -58.91 -64.19 -20.88
C ALA A 73 -57.73 -64.58 -19.96
N GLN A 74 -56.97 -63.64 -19.38
CA GLN A 74 -55.71 -63.97 -18.68
C GLN A 74 -55.63 -63.63 -17.17
N SER A 75 -56.74 -63.35 -16.50
CA SER A 75 -56.78 -63.33 -15.03
C SER A 75 -57.91 -64.23 -14.52
N GLY A 76 -57.54 -65.36 -13.92
CA GLY A 76 -58.47 -66.34 -13.36
C GLY A 76 -59.25 -65.79 -12.17
N GLU A 77 -60.36 -65.13 -12.46
CA GLU A 77 -61.60 -64.99 -11.70
C GLU A 77 -62.51 -64.15 -12.61
N VAL A 78 -63.65 -64.67 -13.05
CA VAL A 78 -64.62 -63.87 -13.82
C VAL A 78 -65.32 -62.95 -12.83
N ALA A 79 -64.62 -61.91 -12.38
CA ALA A 79 -65.21 -60.84 -11.60
C ALA A 79 -66.41 -60.28 -12.40
N ASP A 80 -67.53 -60.12 -11.70
CA ASP A 80 -68.79 -59.60 -12.24
C ASP A 80 -68.48 -58.33 -13.07
N PRO A 81 -68.91 -58.23 -14.35
CA PRO A 81 -68.71 -57.04 -15.17
C PRO A 81 -69.13 -55.74 -14.46
N ARG A 82 -70.14 -55.82 -13.58
CA ARG A 82 -70.55 -54.70 -12.73
C ARG A 82 -69.47 -54.30 -11.71
N GLU A 83 -68.83 -55.28 -11.07
CA GLU A 83 -67.77 -55.05 -10.09
C GLU A 83 -66.50 -54.49 -10.76
N ARG A 84 -66.15 -54.99 -11.95
CA ARG A 84 -65.04 -54.46 -12.75
C ARG A 84 -65.24 -52.99 -13.14
N PHE A 85 -66.46 -52.62 -13.55
CA PHE A 85 -66.80 -51.22 -13.80
C PHE A 85 -66.62 -50.37 -12.55
N ILE A 86 -67.16 -50.79 -11.40
CA ILE A 86 -67.08 -50.01 -10.15
C ILE A 86 -65.62 -49.76 -9.76
N GLN A 87 -64.76 -50.79 -9.86
CA GLN A 87 -63.33 -50.65 -9.56
C GLN A 87 -62.62 -49.72 -10.53
N GLU A 88 -62.85 -49.85 -11.84
CA GLU A 88 -62.22 -48.96 -12.83
C GLU A 88 -62.75 -47.53 -12.72
N TYR A 89 -64.03 -47.33 -12.36
CA TYR A 89 -64.61 -46.00 -12.16
C TYR A 89 -64.02 -45.31 -10.94
N GLN A 90 -63.81 -46.04 -9.85
CA GLN A 90 -63.05 -45.52 -8.70
C GLN A 90 -61.63 -45.15 -9.09
N ARG A 91 -60.92 -46.03 -9.81
CA ARG A 91 -59.57 -45.76 -10.30
C ARG A 91 -59.54 -44.52 -11.21
N TYR A 92 -60.51 -44.38 -12.09
CA TYR A 92 -60.63 -43.22 -12.98
C TYR A 92 -60.74 -41.94 -12.17
N ARG A 93 -61.67 -41.88 -11.21
CA ARG A 93 -61.88 -40.69 -10.38
C ARG A 93 -60.70 -40.37 -9.46
N GLU A 94 -60.05 -41.38 -8.90
CA GLU A 94 -58.96 -41.17 -7.94
C GLU A 94 -57.61 -40.87 -8.61
N LYS A 95 -57.37 -41.42 -9.81
CA LYS A 95 -56.06 -41.38 -10.46
C LYS A 95 -56.05 -40.72 -11.83
N THR A 96 -57.10 -40.90 -12.63
CA THR A 96 -57.14 -40.45 -14.02
C THR A 96 -57.72 -39.04 -14.15
N GLU A 97 -58.83 -38.75 -13.45
CA GLU A 97 -59.52 -37.46 -13.44
C GLU A 97 -58.63 -36.31 -12.92
N PRO A 98 -57.86 -36.43 -11.81
CA PRO A 98 -56.98 -35.35 -11.37
C PRO A 98 -55.81 -35.09 -12.34
N ARG A 99 -55.33 -36.13 -13.04
CA ARG A 99 -54.33 -35.98 -14.10
C ARG A 99 -54.91 -35.19 -15.26
N LEU A 100 -56.14 -35.50 -15.66
CA LEU A 100 -56.86 -34.82 -16.74
C LEU A 100 -57.02 -33.31 -16.47
N GLU A 101 -57.39 -32.94 -15.24
CA GLU A 101 -57.48 -31.54 -14.81
C GLU A 101 -56.13 -30.81 -14.95
N GLY A 102 -55.03 -31.47 -14.56
CA GLY A 102 -53.68 -30.93 -14.67
C GLY A 102 -53.15 -30.77 -16.10
N LEU A 103 -53.80 -31.36 -17.10
CA LEU A 103 -53.37 -31.26 -18.51
C LEU A 103 -53.92 -30.03 -19.23
N ASN A 104 -54.89 -29.30 -18.67
CA ASN A 104 -55.49 -28.11 -19.28
C ASN A 104 -55.94 -28.34 -20.75
N LEU A 105 -56.60 -29.48 -21.02
CA LEU A 105 -56.90 -29.93 -22.39
C LEU A 105 -57.76 -28.95 -23.19
N GLU A 106 -58.62 -28.17 -22.52
CA GLU A 106 -59.46 -27.16 -23.18
C GLU A 106 -58.62 -26.15 -23.98
N ALA A 107 -57.41 -25.83 -23.51
CA ALA A 107 -56.54 -24.83 -24.14
C ALA A 107 -55.79 -25.33 -25.38
N TRP A 108 -55.56 -26.64 -25.52
CA TRP A 108 -54.67 -27.18 -26.56
C TRP A 108 -55.13 -28.47 -27.25
N ALA A 109 -56.06 -29.22 -26.67
CA ALA A 109 -56.65 -30.44 -27.22
C ALA A 109 -58.17 -30.56 -26.91
N PRO A 110 -59.01 -29.57 -27.31
CA PRO A 110 -60.43 -29.55 -26.97
C PRO A 110 -61.19 -30.77 -27.51
N ALA A 111 -60.85 -31.25 -28.71
CA ALA A 111 -61.47 -32.45 -29.28
C ALA A 111 -61.18 -33.73 -28.48
N SER A 112 -59.98 -33.83 -27.88
CA SER A 112 -59.65 -34.96 -27.00
C SER A 112 -60.38 -34.86 -25.67
N SER A 113 -60.52 -33.64 -25.13
CA SER A 113 -61.31 -33.37 -23.92
C SER A 113 -62.77 -33.77 -24.10
N GLU A 114 -63.42 -33.30 -25.17
CA GLU A 114 -64.81 -33.65 -25.52
C GLU A 114 -64.96 -35.16 -25.70
N ARG A 115 -64.03 -35.81 -26.41
CA ARG A 115 -64.09 -37.25 -26.65
C ARG A 115 -63.94 -38.08 -25.38
N ILE A 116 -63.11 -37.64 -24.43
CA ILE A 116 -62.95 -38.31 -23.13
C ILE A 116 -64.23 -38.13 -22.31
N ALA A 117 -64.82 -36.93 -22.29
CA ALA A 117 -66.09 -36.65 -21.60
C ALA A 117 -67.22 -37.53 -22.16
N ASP A 118 -67.39 -37.60 -23.48
CA ASP A 118 -68.39 -38.45 -24.14
C ASP A 118 -68.29 -39.92 -23.75
N LEU A 119 -67.05 -40.45 -23.63
CA LEU A 119 -66.82 -41.83 -23.25
C LEU A 119 -67.16 -42.08 -21.78
N VAL A 120 -66.84 -41.15 -20.89
CA VAL A 120 -67.21 -41.24 -19.47
C VAL A 120 -68.73 -41.16 -19.31
N ASP A 121 -69.40 -40.23 -20.00
CA ASP A 121 -70.85 -40.09 -19.99
C ASP A 121 -71.54 -41.36 -20.55
N SER A 122 -71.08 -41.85 -21.69
CA SER A 122 -71.55 -43.11 -22.28
C SER A 122 -71.37 -44.30 -21.34
N ALA A 123 -70.22 -44.37 -20.66
CA ALA A 123 -69.92 -45.43 -19.70
C ALA A 123 -70.91 -45.41 -18.52
N VAL A 124 -71.22 -44.22 -17.98
CA VAL A 124 -72.18 -44.05 -16.89
C VAL A 124 -73.61 -44.39 -17.33
N GLU A 125 -74.05 -43.96 -18.51
CA GLU A 125 -75.38 -44.28 -19.06
C GLU A 125 -75.55 -45.79 -19.32
N ARG A 126 -74.54 -46.44 -19.90
CA ARG A 126 -74.54 -47.89 -20.14
C ARG A 126 -74.54 -48.68 -18.84
N PHE A 127 -73.86 -48.20 -17.81
CA PHE A 127 -73.90 -48.81 -16.48
C PHE A 127 -75.30 -48.73 -15.86
N GLN A 128 -75.96 -47.56 -15.95
CA GLN A 128 -77.32 -47.36 -15.42
C GLN A 128 -78.38 -48.21 -16.13
N SER A 129 -78.19 -48.48 -17.42
CA SER A 129 -79.09 -49.31 -18.25
C SER A 129 -78.79 -50.82 -18.16
N GLY A 130 -77.74 -51.22 -17.43
CA GLY A 130 -77.39 -52.62 -17.18
C GLY A 130 -76.42 -53.24 -18.19
N ASP A 131 -75.90 -52.48 -19.15
CA ASP A 131 -74.87 -52.94 -20.10
C ASP A 131 -73.47 -52.78 -19.50
N TYR A 132 -73.19 -53.56 -18.46
CA TYR A 132 -71.96 -53.45 -17.66
C TYR A 132 -70.68 -53.73 -18.44
N LEU A 133 -70.73 -54.60 -19.45
CA LEU A 133 -69.55 -54.93 -20.25
C LEU A 133 -69.13 -53.76 -21.15
N GLN A 134 -70.11 -53.10 -21.80
CA GLN A 134 -69.83 -51.93 -22.63
C GLN A 134 -69.51 -50.70 -21.78
N ALA A 135 -70.14 -50.55 -20.60
CA ALA A 135 -69.78 -49.50 -19.65
C ALA A 135 -68.31 -49.59 -19.21
N TYR A 136 -67.84 -50.81 -18.90
CA TYR A 136 -66.43 -51.05 -18.57
C TYR A 136 -65.51 -50.75 -19.76
N ALA A 137 -65.88 -51.18 -20.97
CA ALA A 137 -65.09 -50.92 -22.17
C ALA A 137 -64.95 -49.41 -22.47
N ASP A 138 -66.04 -48.64 -22.43
CA ASP A 138 -66.00 -47.19 -22.67
C ASP A 138 -65.10 -46.46 -21.65
N LEU A 139 -65.13 -46.90 -20.39
CA LEU A 139 -64.32 -46.32 -19.33
C LEU A 139 -62.83 -46.67 -19.45
N VAL A 140 -62.52 -47.90 -19.86
CA VAL A 140 -61.13 -48.31 -20.19
C VAL A 140 -60.62 -47.48 -21.38
N ASP A 141 -61.43 -47.34 -22.43
CA ASP A 141 -61.11 -46.50 -23.59
C ASP A 141 -60.89 -45.03 -23.18
N ALA A 142 -61.65 -44.51 -22.22
CA ALA A 142 -61.45 -43.17 -21.66
C ALA A 142 -60.10 -43.07 -20.94
N SER A 143 -59.77 -44.02 -20.06
CA SER A 143 -58.47 -44.09 -19.36
C SER A 143 -57.29 -44.16 -20.33
N GLU A 144 -57.35 -45.03 -21.35
CA GLU A 144 -56.31 -45.17 -22.37
C GLU A 144 -56.10 -43.88 -23.17
N ARG A 145 -57.19 -43.15 -23.46
CA ARG A 145 -57.12 -41.84 -24.12
C ARG A 145 -56.50 -40.77 -23.24
N VAL A 146 -56.79 -40.76 -21.95
CA VAL A 146 -56.13 -39.84 -21.01
C VAL A 146 -54.63 -40.11 -20.99
N ASP A 147 -54.20 -41.38 -20.95
CA ASP A 147 -52.79 -41.74 -21.00
C ASP A 147 -52.12 -41.33 -22.32
N ALA A 148 -52.79 -41.54 -23.46
CA ALA A 148 -52.28 -41.11 -24.77
C ALA A 148 -52.12 -39.58 -24.86
N VAL A 149 -53.08 -38.82 -24.34
CA VAL A 149 -53.05 -37.35 -24.35
C VAL A 149 -52.02 -36.82 -23.34
N ALA A 150 -51.85 -37.47 -22.20
CA ALA A 150 -50.79 -37.14 -21.24
C ALA A 150 -49.39 -37.31 -21.86
N ALA A 151 -49.17 -38.39 -22.62
CA ALA A 151 -47.91 -38.58 -23.34
C ALA A 151 -47.69 -37.51 -24.42
N GLU A 152 -48.74 -37.13 -25.16
CA GLU A 152 -48.65 -36.04 -26.14
C GLU A 152 -48.34 -34.69 -25.48
N TYR A 153 -48.96 -34.42 -24.32
CA TYR A 153 -48.70 -33.22 -23.52
C TYR A 153 -47.23 -33.12 -23.14
N GLU A 154 -46.63 -34.18 -22.60
CA GLU A 154 -45.23 -34.19 -22.18
C GLU A 154 -44.28 -33.92 -23.35
N ILE A 155 -44.52 -34.58 -24.49
CA ILE A 155 -43.73 -34.37 -25.71
C ILE A 155 -43.84 -32.91 -26.14
N ARG A 156 -45.06 -32.38 -26.28
CA ARG A 156 -45.31 -31.02 -26.77
C ARG A 156 -44.75 -29.96 -25.82
N LEU A 157 -44.91 -30.15 -24.50
CA LEU A 157 -44.32 -29.27 -23.50
C LEU A 157 -42.79 -29.27 -23.59
N SER A 158 -42.16 -30.44 -23.75
CA SER A 158 -40.70 -30.55 -23.92
C SER A 158 -40.22 -29.81 -25.18
N GLU A 159 -40.94 -29.90 -26.29
CA GLU A 159 -40.61 -29.18 -27.53
C GLU A 159 -40.69 -27.66 -27.37
N PHE A 160 -41.66 -27.16 -26.60
CA PHE A 160 -41.75 -25.74 -26.27
C PHE A 160 -40.61 -25.31 -25.35
N VAL A 161 -40.31 -26.07 -24.29
CA VAL A 161 -39.23 -25.77 -23.35
C VAL A 161 -37.87 -25.77 -24.05
N ASP A 162 -37.55 -26.80 -24.82
CA ASP A 162 -36.28 -26.92 -25.53
C ASP A 162 -36.17 -25.89 -26.65
N GLY A 163 -37.26 -25.64 -27.38
CA GLY A 163 -37.33 -24.61 -28.41
C GLY A 163 -37.10 -23.21 -27.83
N ALA A 164 -37.78 -22.88 -26.71
CA ALA A 164 -37.63 -21.61 -26.03
C ALA A 164 -36.21 -21.39 -25.51
N ASN A 165 -35.62 -22.40 -24.84
CA ASN A 165 -34.26 -22.32 -24.32
C ASN A 165 -33.22 -22.20 -25.44
N ARG A 166 -33.40 -22.92 -26.55
CA ARG A 166 -32.53 -22.82 -27.73
C ARG A 166 -32.61 -21.43 -28.34
N ALA A 167 -33.81 -20.94 -28.64
CA ALA A 167 -34.02 -19.63 -29.22
C ALA A 167 -33.47 -18.51 -28.30
N TYR A 168 -33.64 -18.63 -26.99
CA TYR A 168 -33.06 -17.71 -26.01
C TYR A 168 -31.53 -17.70 -26.06
N ARG A 169 -30.87 -18.87 -26.04
CA ARG A 169 -29.41 -18.98 -26.16
C ARG A 169 -28.86 -18.45 -27.48
N GLU A 170 -29.64 -18.57 -28.56
CA GLU A 170 -29.30 -18.03 -29.88
C GLU A 170 -29.62 -16.53 -30.02
N GLY A 171 -30.12 -15.87 -28.97
CA GLY A 171 -30.48 -14.46 -28.99
C GLY A 171 -31.75 -14.13 -29.80
N LYS A 172 -32.54 -15.14 -30.20
CA LYS A 172 -33.74 -14.97 -31.03
C LYS A 172 -34.95 -14.63 -30.17
N ALA A 173 -35.06 -13.38 -29.72
CA ALA A 173 -36.07 -12.92 -28.78
C ALA A 173 -37.52 -13.22 -29.22
N ARG A 174 -37.86 -12.95 -30.49
CA ARG A 174 -39.20 -13.21 -31.02
C ARG A 174 -39.55 -14.71 -30.99
N GLU A 175 -38.64 -15.55 -31.51
CA GLU A 175 -38.85 -17.01 -31.53
C GLU A 175 -38.94 -17.56 -30.10
N ALA A 176 -38.06 -17.11 -29.19
CA ALA A 176 -38.09 -17.51 -27.79
C ALA A 176 -39.41 -17.10 -27.13
N GLY A 177 -39.91 -15.89 -27.41
CA GLY A 177 -41.18 -15.38 -26.87
C GLY A 177 -42.38 -16.19 -27.35
N GLU A 178 -42.43 -16.52 -28.64
CA GLU A 178 -43.48 -17.36 -29.22
C GLU A 178 -43.48 -18.77 -28.61
N ARG A 179 -42.29 -19.37 -28.40
CA ARG A 179 -42.15 -20.70 -27.77
C ARG A 179 -42.54 -20.69 -26.31
N VAL A 180 -42.13 -19.67 -25.55
CA VAL A 180 -42.54 -19.50 -24.15
C VAL A 180 -44.05 -19.32 -24.04
N ALA A 181 -44.64 -18.43 -24.85
CA ALA A 181 -46.08 -18.22 -24.87
C ALA A 181 -46.84 -19.49 -25.28
N GLY A 182 -46.28 -20.29 -26.20
CA GLY A 182 -46.80 -21.60 -26.56
C GLY A 182 -46.82 -22.58 -25.39
N GLY A 183 -45.69 -22.74 -24.72
CA GLY A 183 -45.59 -23.63 -23.55
C GLY A 183 -46.46 -23.18 -22.37
N LEU A 184 -46.57 -21.87 -22.10
CA LEU A 184 -47.43 -21.34 -21.03
C LEU A 184 -48.93 -21.44 -21.34
N ARG A 185 -49.33 -21.61 -22.61
CA ARG A 185 -50.72 -21.97 -22.96
C ARG A 185 -51.04 -23.43 -22.63
N LEU A 186 -50.04 -24.32 -22.72
CA LEU A 186 -50.18 -25.72 -22.32
C LEU A 186 -50.15 -25.86 -20.80
N ASP A 187 -49.12 -25.29 -20.18
CA ASP A 187 -48.84 -25.35 -18.75
C ASP A 187 -48.62 -23.94 -18.18
N PRO A 188 -49.69 -23.28 -17.69
CA PRO A 188 -49.60 -21.93 -17.15
C PRO A 188 -48.67 -21.79 -15.93
N ASP A 189 -48.46 -22.89 -15.19
CA ASP A 189 -47.70 -22.91 -13.94
C ASP A 189 -46.27 -23.43 -14.11
N HIS A 190 -45.83 -23.67 -15.36
CA HIS A 190 -44.48 -24.18 -15.65
C HIS A 190 -43.39 -23.20 -15.20
N ALA A 191 -42.85 -23.41 -14.01
CA ALA A 191 -41.92 -22.50 -13.35
C ALA A 191 -40.69 -22.12 -14.19
N GLY A 192 -40.19 -23.04 -15.02
CA GLY A 192 -39.07 -22.78 -15.92
C GLY A 192 -39.42 -21.80 -17.05
N LEU A 193 -40.64 -21.89 -17.59
CA LEU A 193 -41.09 -21.02 -18.68
C LEU A 193 -41.47 -19.63 -18.16
N ILE A 194 -42.09 -19.54 -16.98
CA ILE A 194 -42.36 -18.26 -16.31
C ILE A 194 -41.05 -17.50 -16.05
N LYS A 195 -40.02 -18.19 -15.55
CA LYS A 195 -38.68 -17.59 -15.35
C LYS A 195 -38.05 -17.16 -16.67
N LEU A 196 -38.17 -17.96 -17.72
CA LEU A 196 -37.62 -17.64 -19.04
C LEU A 196 -38.36 -16.47 -19.70
N GLU A 197 -39.67 -16.36 -19.51
CA GLU A 197 -40.52 -15.30 -20.05
C GLU A 197 -40.01 -13.91 -19.67
N SER A 198 -39.68 -13.71 -18.40
CA SER A 198 -39.18 -12.42 -17.90
C SER A 198 -37.86 -12.03 -18.56
N ARG A 199 -36.97 -13.00 -18.82
CA ARG A 199 -35.68 -12.78 -19.48
C ARG A 199 -35.81 -12.59 -20.99
N VAL A 200 -36.76 -13.29 -21.63
CA VAL A 200 -37.06 -13.12 -23.05
C VAL A 200 -37.63 -11.73 -23.34
N ARG A 201 -38.48 -11.19 -22.45
CA ARG A 201 -39.04 -9.83 -22.60
C ARG A 201 -38.00 -8.73 -22.77
N VAL A 202 -36.82 -8.89 -22.15
CA VAL A 202 -35.72 -7.92 -22.21
C VAL A 202 -34.64 -8.28 -23.24
N LEU A 203 -34.72 -9.46 -23.88
CA LEU A 203 -33.65 -10.01 -24.70
C LEU A 203 -33.30 -9.13 -25.92
N GLU A 204 -34.28 -8.49 -26.56
CA GLU A 204 -34.00 -7.55 -27.66
C GLU A 204 -33.15 -6.34 -27.19
N GLY A 205 -33.49 -5.80 -26.02
CA GLY A 205 -32.72 -4.72 -25.39
C GLY A 205 -31.31 -5.17 -25.01
N VAL A 206 -31.18 -6.36 -24.43
CA VAL A 206 -29.89 -6.99 -24.10
C VAL A 206 -29.03 -7.16 -25.37
N ASN A 207 -29.59 -7.71 -26.45
CA ASN A 207 -28.86 -7.90 -27.71
C ASN A 207 -28.35 -6.58 -28.29
N SER A 208 -29.17 -5.53 -28.26
CA SER A 208 -28.77 -4.20 -28.74
C SER A 208 -27.63 -3.62 -27.90
N LEU A 209 -27.67 -3.79 -26.58
CA LEU A 209 -26.60 -3.35 -25.68
C LEU A 209 -25.33 -4.18 -25.85
N LEU A 210 -25.44 -5.50 -26.07
CA LEU A 210 -24.30 -6.38 -26.34
C LEU A 210 -23.56 -5.95 -27.61
N MET A 211 -24.31 -5.68 -28.69
CA MET A 211 -23.72 -5.20 -29.94
C MET A 211 -22.98 -3.86 -29.76
N GLN A 212 -23.53 -2.94 -28.97
CA GLN A 212 -22.86 -1.69 -28.63
C GLN A 212 -21.62 -1.92 -27.76
N ALA A 213 -21.68 -2.84 -26.78
CA ALA A 213 -20.57 -3.17 -25.91
C ALA A 213 -19.41 -3.82 -26.69
N ASP A 214 -19.72 -4.68 -27.66
CA ASP A 214 -18.73 -5.29 -28.55
C ASP A 214 -18.08 -4.26 -29.48
N HIS A 215 -18.85 -3.28 -29.97
CA HIS A 215 -18.29 -2.15 -30.73
C HIS A 215 -17.34 -1.31 -29.86
N ALA A 216 -17.77 -0.95 -28.64
CA ALA A 216 -16.92 -0.23 -27.69
C ALA A 216 -15.64 -1.02 -27.34
N ARG A 217 -15.75 -2.34 -27.20
CA ARG A 217 -14.59 -3.24 -27.00
C ARG A 217 -13.63 -3.19 -28.18
N ALA A 218 -14.12 -3.29 -29.42
CA ALA A 218 -13.29 -3.27 -30.63
C ALA A 218 -12.51 -1.95 -30.78
N GLU A 219 -13.08 -0.84 -30.30
CA GLU A 219 -12.45 0.48 -30.29
C GLU A 219 -11.63 0.77 -29.01
N ASN A 220 -11.44 -0.21 -28.13
CA ASN A 220 -10.76 -0.08 -26.82
C ASN A 220 -11.37 0.98 -25.89
N ARG A 221 -12.68 1.25 -26.00
CA ARG A 221 -13.42 2.18 -25.14
C ARG A 221 -13.93 1.49 -23.88
N THR A 222 -13.02 1.05 -23.01
CA THR A 222 -13.33 0.23 -21.82
C THR A 222 -14.38 0.84 -20.87
N ARG A 223 -14.37 2.17 -20.68
CA ARG A 223 -15.37 2.83 -19.81
C ARG A 223 -16.78 2.75 -20.38
N GLU A 224 -16.89 2.88 -21.70
CA GLU A 224 -18.16 2.75 -22.41
C GLU A 224 -18.64 1.30 -22.38
N GLU A 225 -17.74 0.34 -22.64
CA GLU A 225 -18.02 -1.10 -22.51
C GLU A 225 -18.59 -1.43 -21.11
N LEU A 226 -17.93 -1.01 -20.03
CA LEU A 226 -18.42 -1.21 -18.65
C LEU A 226 -19.80 -0.59 -18.42
N SER A 227 -20.05 0.62 -18.91
CA SER A 227 -21.36 1.27 -18.77
C SER A 227 -22.47 0.50 -19.49
N LEU A 228 -22.20 0.00 -20.70
CA LEU A 228 -23.16 -0.80 -21.48
C LEU A 228 -23.42 -2.16 -20.84
N LEU A 229 -22.39 -2.84 -20.34
CA LEU A 229 -22.53 -4.08 -19.59
C LEU A 229 -23.30 -3.89 -18.28
N GLY A 230 -23.11 -2.75 -17.59
CA GLY A 230 -23.91 -2.36 -16.43
C GLY A 230 -25.40 -2.27 -16.75
N LYS A 231 -25.75 -1.61 -17.87
CA LYS A 231 -27.15 -1.54 -18.34
C LYS A 231 -27.75 -2.91 -18.66
N ILE A 232 -26.95 -3.85 -19.18
CA ILE A 232 -27.40 -5.24 -19.39
C ILE A 232 -27.73 -5.89 -18.04
N LEU A 233 -26.87 -5.73 -17.03
CA LEU A 233 -27.07 -6.31 -15.71
C LEU A 233 -28.20 -5.64 -14.91
N GLU A 234 -28.58 -4.41 -15.24
CA GLU A 234 -29.78 -3.76 -14.70
C GLU A 234 -31.08 -4.42 -15.20
N ILE A 235 -31.12 -4.86 -16.47
CA ILE A 235 -32.33 -5.44 -17.08
C ILE A 235 -32.35 -6.99 -17.05
N ASP A 236 -31.19 -7.65 -17.08
CA ASP A 236 -31.02 -9.08 -16.82
C ASP A 236 -29.86 -9.30 -15.84
N PRO A 237 -30.12 -9.20 -14.53
CA PRO A 237 -29.08 -9.42 -13.51
C PRO A 237 -28.42 -10.80 -13.55
N GLN A 238 -29.06 -11.79 -14.20
CA GLN A 238 -28.55 -13.16 -14.32
C GLN A 238 -27.74 -13.41 -15.59
N HIS A 239 -27.45 -12.36 -16.37
CA HIS A 239 -26.67 -12.49 -17.61
C HIS A 239 -25.20 -12.84 -17.33
N GLY A 240 -24.86 -14.12 -17.43
CA GLY A 240 -23.55 -14.66 -17.05
C GLY A 240 -22.36 -14.04 -17.80
N GLU A 241 -22.47 -13.88 -19.12
CA GLU A 241 -21.35 -13.36 -19.93
C GLU A 241 -21.03 -11.90 -19.61
N ALA A 242 -22.05 -11.04 -19.52
CA ALA A 242 -21.89 -9.65 -19.12
C ALA A 242 -21.28 -9.52 -17.72
N ARG A 243 -21.73 -10.31 -16.75
CA ARG A 243 -21.15 -10.31 -15.39
C ARG A 243 -19.67 -10.70 -15.41
N LYS A 244 -19.33 -11.81 -16.04
CA LYS A 244 -17.94 -12.27 -16.17
C LYS A 244 -17.06 -11.21 -16.84
N ARG A 245 -17.57 -10.58 -17.89
CA ARG A 245 -16.83 -9.54 -18.61
C ARG A 245 -16.59 -8.30 -17.74
N VAL A 246 -17.56 -7.89 -16.91
CA VAL A 246 -17.37 -6.80 -15.94
C VAL A 246 -16.28 -7.18 -14.94
N GLU A 247 -16.33 -8.40 -14.37
CA GLU A 247 -15.31 -8.90 -13.44
C GLU A 247 -13.91 -8.88 -14.06
N ASP A 248 -13.75 -9.35 -15.30
CA ASP A 248 -12.48 -9.33 -16.03
C ASP A 248 -11.96 -7.90 -16.23
N LEU A 249 -12.83 -6.97 -16.66
CA LEU A 249 -12.46 -5.57 -16.89
C LEU A 249 -12.10 -4.83 -15.59
N GLU A 250 -12.77 -5.15 -14.49
CA GLU A 250 -12.46 -4.59 -13.17
C GLU A 250 -11.13 -5.12 -12.64
N ALA A 251 -10.84 -6.41 -12.84
CA ALA A 251 -9.55 -7.01 -12.51
C ALA A 251 -8.41 -6.36 -13.32
N ASP A 252 -8.60 -6.17 -14.63
CA ASP A 252 -7.63 -5.48 -15.50
C ASP A 252 -7.40 -4.02 -15.08
N ARG A 253 -8.47 -3.33 -14.66
CA ARG A 253 -8.36 -1.97 -14.13
C ARG A 253 -7.57 -1.95 -12.83
N LEU A 254 -7.88 -2.87 -11.90
CA LEU A 254 -7.19 -2.98 -10.63
C LEU A 254 -5.69 -3.24 -10.83
N HIS A 255 -5.35 -4.19 -11.71
CA HIS A 255 -3.97 -4.52 -12.05
C HIS A 255 -3.21 -3.31 -12.62
N ARG A 256 -3.82 -2.57 -13.56
CA ARG A 256 -3.21 -1.36 -14.13
C ARG A 256 -3.04 -0.25 -13.10
N ASP A 257 -4.09 0.06 -12.33
CA ASP A 257 -4.04 1.10 -11.30
C ASP A 257 -2.98 0.79 -10.24
N TYR A 258 -2.81 -0.50 -9.88
CA TYR A 258 -1.76 -0.96 -8.99
C TYR A 258 -0.37 -0.79 -9.60
N ALA A 259 -0.16 -1.26 -10.84
CA ALA A 259 1.11 -1.12 -11.55
C ALA A 259 1.52 0.35 -11.73
N ASP A 260 0.58 1.22 -12.07
CA ASP A 260 0.80 2.66 -12.18
C ASP A 260 1.21 3.28 -10.84
N ALA A 261 0.57 2.88 -9.73
CA ALA A 261 0.92 3.36 -8.40
C ALA A 261 2.32 2.89 -7.97
N VAL A 262 2.67 1.62 -8.20
CA VAL A 262 4.00 1.09 -7.92
C VAL A 262 5.06 1.81 -8.76
N TYR A 263 4.82 1.98 -10.06
CA TYR A 263 5.72 2.70 -10.95
C TYR A 263 5.92 4.15 -10.51
N ALA A 264 4.84 4.86 -10.18
CA ALA A 264 4.91 6.23 -9.70
C ALA A 264 5.64 6.34 -8.34
N ALA A 265 5.49 5.34 -7.45
CA ALA A 265 6.25 5.29 -6.20
C ALA A 265 7.75 5.15 -6.45
N HIS A 266 8.16 4.25 -7.36
CA HIS A 266 9.57 4.12 -7.75
C HIS A 266 10.12 5.39 -8.40
N HIS A 267 9.39 5.98 -9.35
CA HIS A 267 9.81 7.24 -9.97
C HIS A 267 9.97 8.37 -8.94
N ALA A 268 9.04 8.46 -7.97
CA ALA A 268 9.14 9.43 -6.88
C ALA A 268 10.37 9.18 -6.01
N LEU A 269 10.73 7.93 -5.75
CA LEU A 269 11.97 7.57 -5.06
C LEU A 269 13.22 7.98 -5.85
N ASP A 270 13.23 7.75 -7.17
CA ASP A 270 14.36 8.07 -8.04
C ASP A 270 14.68 9.58 -8.06
N ILE A 271 13.65 10.43 -7.96
CA ILE A 271 13.81 11.89 -7.90
C ILE A 271 13.90 12.44 -6.46
N GLY A 272 13.83 11.57 -5.44
CA GLY A 272 13.92 11.95 -4.03
C GLY A 272 12.64 12.54 -3.40
N ASP A 273 11.48 12.46 -4.06
CA ASP A 273 10.20 12.88 -3.49
C ASP A 273 9.59 11.79 -2.59
N LEU A 274 10.08 11.73 -1.35
CA LEU A 274 9.59 10.78 -0.35
C LEU A 274 8.11 10.95 0.00
N ALA A 275 7.57 12.18 -0.13
CA ALA A 275 6.18 12.45 0.19
C ALA A 275 5.24 11.85 -0.88
N GLU A 276 5.58 12.02 -2.17
CA GLU A 276 4.86 11.38 -3.27
C GLU A 276 5.04 9.86 -3.24
N ALA A 277 6.26 9.35 -3.00
CA ALA A 277 6.50 7.92 -2.89
C ALA A 277 5.58 7.25 -1.85
N LYS A 278 5.42 7.88 -0.68
CA LYS A 278 4.48 7.41 0.37
C LYS A 278 3.02 7.47 -0.05
N ARG A 279 2.60 8.52 -0.76
CA ARG A 279 1.22 8.62 -1.28
C ARG A 279 0.93 7.49 -2.26
N GLN A 280 1.84 7.24 -3.21
CA GLN A 280 1.66 6.20 -4.21
C GLN A 280 1.74 4.80 -3.62
N LEU A 281 2.66 4.56 -2.68
CA LEU A 281 2.68 3.30 -1.92
C LEU A 281 1.36 3.08 -1.17
N SER A 282 0.83 4.10 -0.50
CA SER A 282 -0.46 4.00 0.19
C SER A 282 -1.60 3.70 -0.77
N ARG A 283 -1.55 4.23 -2.01
CA ARG A 283 -2.52 3.89 -3.07
C ARG A 283 -2.35 2.42 -3.50
N ALA A 284 -1.13 1.96 -3.76
CA ALA A 284 -0.84 0.59 -4.16
C ALA A 284 -1.31 -0.44 -3.12
N VAL A 285 -1.02 -0.21 -1.84
CA VAL A 285 -1.45 -1.07 -0.72
C VAL A 285 -2.98 -1.14 -0.57
N LYS A 286 -3.69 -0.03 -0.84
CA LYS A 286 -5.16 -0.02 -0.84
C LYS A 286 -5.77 -0.81 -2.00
N LEU A 287 -5.09 -0.85 -3.14
CA LEU A 287 -5.54 -1.59 -4.32
C LEU A 287 -5.28 -3.08 -4.15
N VAL A 288 -4.06 -3.45 -3.75
CA VAL A 288 -3.65 -4.84 -3.54
C VAL A 288 -2.97 -4.95 -2.17
N PRO A 289 -3.71 -5.36 -1.13
CA PRO A 289 -3.14 -5.62 0.19
C PRO A 289 -2.15 -6.78 0.17
N GLU A 290 -1.22 -6.81 1.14
CA GLU A 290 -0.31 -7.94 1.40
C GLU A 290 0.53 -8.36 0.16
N ASN A 291 1.17 -7.38 -0.49
CA ASN A 291 2.01 -7.62 -1.66
C ASN A 291 3.51 -7.36 -1.38
N ARG A 292 4.36 -8.29 -1.79
CA ARG A 292 5.82 -8.23 -1.60
C ARG A 292 6.49 -7.01 -2.24
N ASP A 293 6.00 -6.52 -3.38
CA ASP A 293 6.54 -5.33 -4.04
C ASP A 293 6.27 -4.08 -3.20
N THR A 294 5.08 -4.01 -2.58
CA THR A 294 4.75 -2.90 -1.66
C THR A 294 5.53 -2.97 -0.35
N GLU A 295 5.85 -4.17 0.15
CA GLU A 295 6.74 -4.36 1.30
C GLU A 295 8.16 -3.88 1.01
N ALA A 296 8.72 -4.26 -0.15
CA ALA A 296 10.04 -3.81 -0.58
C ALA A 296 10.10 -2.28 -0.78
N LEU A 297 9.06 -1.68 -1.36
CA LEU A 297 8.92 -0.22 -1.46
C LEU A 297 8.86 0.45 -0.08
N GLN A 298 8.12 -0.13 0.87
CA GLN A 298 7.99 0.39 2.23
C GLN A 298 9.34 0.38 2.96
N GLU A 299 10.11 -0.70 2.84
CA GLU A 299 11.47 -0.82 3.38
C GLU A 299 12.38 0.24 2.76
N ARG A 300 12.39 0.35 1.43
CA ARG A 300 13.21 1.33 0.71
C ARG A 300 12.89 2.78 1.11
N ILE A 301 11.62 3.12 1.26
CA ILE A 301 11.20 4.44 1.76
C ILE A 301 11.74 4.66 3.19
N SER A 302 11.61 3.67 4.07
CA SER A 302 12.08 3.76 5.46
C SER A 302 13.59 3.98 5.57
N GLU A 303 14.38 3.29 4.74
CA GLU A 303 15.84 3.48 4.62
C GLU A 303 16.18 4.92 4.23
N LEU A 304 15.56 5.42 3.16
CA LEU A 304 15.82 6.78 2.65
C LEU A 304 15.36 7.87 3.63
N GLU A 305 14.28 7.64 4.38
CA GLU A 305 13.86 8.54 5.45
C GLU A 305 14.88 8.59 6.58
N THR A 306 15.43 7.44 6.95
CA THR A 306 16.47 7.33 7.97
C THR A 306 17.73 8.06 7.51
N GLU A 307 18.10 7.90 6.25
CA GLU A 307 19.20 8.62 5.62
C GLU A 307 18.98 10.14 5.58
N HIS A 308 17.80 10.61 5.17
CA HIS A 308 17.46 12.04 5.17
C HIS A 308 17.48 12.63 6.58
N ARG A 309 16.95 11.92 7.58
CA ARG A 309 17.00 12.37 8.98
C ARG A 309 18.44 12.53 9.45
N TYR A 310 19.30 11.55 9.16
CA TYR A 310 20.72 11.61 9.48
C TYR A 310 21.38 12.85 8.84
N TYR A 311 21.25 13.05 7.53
CA TYR A 311 21.89 14.19 6.85
C TYR A 311 21.34 15.54 7.31
N ARG A 312 20.05 15.62 7.65
CA ARG A 312 19.48 16.84 8.25
C ARG A 312 20.12 17.15 9.61
N HIS A 313 20.36 16.13 10.44
CA HIS A 313 21.05 16.31 11.72
C HIS A 313 22.51 16.75 11.51
N ILE A 314 23.23 16.15 10.55
CA ILE A 314 24.57 16.57 10.17
C ILE A 314 24.61 18.04 9.71
N ALA A 315 23.71 18.44 8.79
CA ALA A 315 23.64 19.81 8.31
C ALA A 315 23.32 20.80 9.45
N SER A 316 22.44 20.41 10.37
CA SER A 316 22.11 21.23 11.55
C SER A 316 23.28 21.36 12.52
N ALA A 317 24.06 20.29 12.70
CA ALA A 317 25.28 20.32 13.50
C ALA A 317 26.34 21.25 12.88
N ALA A 318 26.57 21.14 11.58
CA ALA A 318 27.50 22.01 10.85
C ALA A 318 27.07 23.49 10.91
N ALA A 319 25.77 23.77 10.77
CA ALA A 319 25.24 25.13 10.91
C ALA A 319 25.45 25.68 12.33
N ALA A 320 25.18 24.88 13.37
CA ALA A 320 25.39 25.27 14.76
C ALA A 320 26.87 25.53 15.08
N SER A 321 27.78 24.67 14.61
CA SER A 321 29.23 24.88 14.69
C SER A 321 29.65 26.17 13.99
N GLY A 322 29.12 26.44 12.79
CA GLY A 322 29.38 27.67 12.03
C GLY A 322 28.88 28.94 12.71
N SER A 323 27.83 28.84 13.55
CA SER A 323 27.32 29.94 14.38
C SER A 323 27.94 30.00 15.78
N ASP A 324 29.01 29.22 16.04
CA ASP A 324 29.71 29.17 17.34
C ASP A 324 28.85 28.61 18.50
N ASP A 325 27.75 27.91 18.18
CA ASP A 325 26.88 27.20 19.14
C ASP A 325 27.25 25.72 19.23
N TRP A 326 28.39 25.48 19.88
CA TRP A 326 28.97 24.14 20.00
C TRP A 326 28.12 23.19 20.85
N HIS A 327 27.33 23.71 21.80
CA HIS A 327 26.43 22.86 22.60
C HIS A 327 25.27 22.34 21.75
N ALA A 328 24.67 23.18 20.89
CA ALA A 328 23.68 22.71 19.93
C ALA A 328 24.29 21.73 18.92
N ALA A 329 25.52 21.99 18.44
CA ALA A 329 26.23 21.07 17.55
C ALA A 329 26.39 19.67 18.16
N VAL A 330 26.84 19.58 19.42
CA VAL A 330 26.90 18.32 20.18
C VAL A 330 25.54 17.61 20.22
N GLY A 331 24.46 18.36 20.43
CA GLY A 331 23.10 17.83 20.43
C GLY A 331 22.69 17.24 19.07
N PHE A 332 23.03 17.89 17.96
CA PHE A 332 22.71 17.41 16.62
C PHE A 332 23.58 16.22 16.19
N TYR A 333 24.88 16.21 16.49
CA TYR A 333 25.72 15.04 16.21
C TYR A 333 25.27 13.79 16.97
N ARG A 334 24.85 13.94 18.24
CA ARG A 334 24.23 12.83 19.00
C ARG A 334 22.98 12.28 18.31
N LYS A 335 22.08 13.15 17.83
CA LYS A 335 20.89 12.72 17.07
C LYS A 335 21.25 12.04 15.75
N ALA A 336 22.32 12.46 15.09
CA ALA A 336 22.83 11.79 13.90
C ALA A 336 23.31 10.37 14.25
N LEU A 337 24.07 10.19 15.34
CA LEU A 337 24.55 8.89 15.83
C LEU A 337 23.43 7.98 16.35
N GLU A 338 22.34 8.54 16.88
CA GLU A 338 21.11 7.78 17.18
C GLU A 338 20.47 7.20 15.91
N THR A 339 20.64 7.89 14.78
CA THR A 339 20.09 7.47 13.48
C THR A 339 21.00 6.48 12.75
N LYS A 340 22.32 6.73 12.74
CA LYS A 340 23.35 5.84 12.20
C LYS A 340 24.45 5.64 13.25
N PRO A 341 24.35 4.59 14.08
CA PRO A 341 25.38 4.28 15.08
C PRO A 341 26.74 4.01 14.44
N PHE A 342 27.81 4.43 15.13
CA PHE A 342 29.21 4.24 14.70
C PHE A 342 29.59 4.95 13.39
N ASP A 343 28.82 5.95 12.97
CA ASP A 343 29.19 6.81 11.84
C ASP A 343 30.40 7.70 12.21
N GLU A 344 31.52 7.49 11.51
CA GLU A 344 32.81 8.14 11.78
C GLU A 344 32.72 9.67 11.70
N TYR A 345 32.05 10.19 10.66
CA TYR A 345 31.91 11.63 10.48
C TYR A 345 31.13 12.31 11.62
N ALA A 346 30.03 11.67 12.06
CA ALA A 346 29.24 12.18 13.17
C ALA A 346 29.99 12.08 14.52
N ASP A 347 30.78 11.02 14.72
CA ASP A 347 31.56 10.82 15.94
C ASP A 347 32.74 11.80 16.05
N GLU A 348 33.48 12.01 14.96
CA GLU A 348 34.53 13.03 14.87
C GLU A 348 33.98 14.43 15.12
N GLY A 349 32.86 14.78 14.46
CA GLY A 349 32.20 16.08 14.66
C GLY A 349 31.74 16.29 16.11
N LEU A 350 31.25 15.23 16.77
CA LEU A 350 30.89 15.27 18.19
C LEU A 350 32.11 15.50 19.09
N ALA A 351 33.23 14.82 18.82
CA ALA A 351 34.47 14.99 19.55
C ALA A 351 35.03 16.41 19.38
N ASP A 352 35.07 16.92 18.15
CA ASP A 352 35.51 18.27 17.82
C ASP A 352 34.68 19.33 18.54
N ALA A 353 33.35 19.22 18.51
CA ALA A 353 32.47 20.17 19.20
C ALA A 353 32.69 20.15 20.73
N ARG A 354 32.92 18.97 21.33
CA ARG A 354 33.24 18.86 22.76
C ARG A 354 34.60 19.45 23.10
N ASN A 355 35.61 19.21 22.28
CA ASN A 355 36.94 19.79 22.45
C ASN A 355 36.88 21.31 22.39
N MET A 356 36.09 21.86 21.46
CA MET A 356 35.88 23.29 21.35
C MET A 356 35.22 23.90 22.59
N ILE A 357 34.16 23.27 23.12
CA ILE A 357 33.54 23.68 24.39
C ILE A 357 34.59 23.68 25.51
N GLY A 358 35.37 22.60 25.64
CA GLY A 358 36.39 22.48 26.68
C GLY A 358 37.46 23.58 26.58
N MET A 359 37.91 23.94 25.38
CA MET A 359 38.85 25.04 25.17
C MET A 359 38.25 26.40 25.55
N ILE A 360 37.03 26.70 25.09
CA ILE A 360 36.31 27.94 25.40
C ILE A 360 36.12 28.08 26.92
N GLU A 361 35.64 27.04 27.59
CA GLU A 361 35.42 27.03 29.04
C GLU A 361 36.73 27.18 29.81
N SER A 362 37.79 26.51 29.38
CA SER A 362 39.12 26.58 30.00
C SER A 362 39.73 27.99 29.97
N LEU A 363 39.63 28.69 28.82
CA LEU A 363 40.08 30.07 28.71
C LEU A 363 39.19 31.02 29.52
N ALA A 364 37.86 30.87 29.43
CA ALA A 364 36.92 31.69 30.17
C ALA A 364 37.06 31.52 31.70
N GLU A 365 37.33 30.31 32.18
CA GLU A 365 37.61 30.03 33.60
C GLU A 365 38.92 30.67 34.08
N THR A 366 39.94 30.67 33.23
CA THR A 366 41.22 31.33 33.51
C THR A 366 41.03 32.84 33.66
N LEU A 367 40.25 33.46 32.75
CA LEU A 367 39.91 34.88 32.80
C LEU A 367 39.06 35.24 34.03
N ARG A 368 38.09 34.40 34.43
CA ARG A 368 37.32 34.57 35.67
C ARG A 368 38.19 34.58 36.93
N HIS A 369 39.35 33.92 36.88
CA HIS A 369 40.33 33.86 37.98
C HIS A 369 41.63 34.61 37.69
N GLU A 370 41.55 35.73 36.95
CA GLU A 370 42.71 36.50 36.49
C GLU A 370 43.72 36.87 37.60
N ARG A 371 43.26 37.09 38.85
CA ARG A 371 44.15 37.41 39.99
C ARG A 371 45.21 36.34 40.24
N ARG A 372 44.98 35.10 39.82
CA ARG A 372 45.97 34.01 39.95
C ARG A 372 47.18 34.19 39.02
N LEU A 373 47.04 34.99 37.96
CA LEU A 373 48.11 35.30 36.99
C LEU A 373 49.27 36.09 37.62
N SER A 374 49.18 36.48 38.89
CA SER A 374 50.32 37.00 39.67
C SER A 374 51.37 35.94 40.03
N THR A 375 51.09 34.66 39.77
CA THR A 375 51.99 33.55 40.11
C THR A 375 52.53 32.88 38.85
N GLU A 376 53.82 32.53 38.84
CA GLU A 376 54.48 31.90 37.67
C GLU A 376 53.80 30.60 37.24
N ARG A 377 53.33 29.79 38.20
CA ARG A 377 52.60 28.54 37.91
C ARG A 377 51.31 28.81 37.13
N ALA A 378 50.55 29.85 37.49
CA ALA A 378 49.31 30.18 36.80
C ALA A 378 49.59 30.77 35.40
N VAL A 379 50.65 31.55 35.25
CA VAL A 379 51.11 32.07 33.95
C VAL A 379 51.51 30.94 33.02
N GLY A 380 52.31 29.97 33.49
CA GLY A 380 52.66 28.78 32.70
C GLY A 380 51.43 28.00 32.24
N ALA A 381 50.49 27.71 33.15
CA ALA A 381 49.25 27.02 32.81
C ALA A 381 48.35 27.81 31.83
N ALA A 382 48.38 29.14 31.87
CA ALA A 382 47.66 29.98 30.92
C ALA A 382 48.30 29.93 29.53
N HIS A 383 49.63 29.97 29.43
CA HIS A 383 50.34 29.79 28.16
C HIS A 383 50.07 28.41 27.53
N ASP A 384 50.07 27.34 28.32
CA ASP A 384 49.76 26.00 27.82
C ASP A 384 48.35 25.95 27.21
N ARG A 385 47.36 26.58 27.85
CA ARG A 385 45.98 26.65 27.33
C ARG A 385 45.87 27.47 26.05
N LEU A 386 46.57 28.60 25.97
CA LEU A 386 46.63 29.42 24.74
C LEU A 386 47.21 28.60 23.58
N ALA A 387 48.35 27.92 23.82
CA ALA A 387 48.99 27.07 22.83
C ALA A 387 48.09 25.90 22.36
N MET A 388 47.31 25.30 23.26
CA MET A 388 46.32 24.27 22.89
C MET A 388 45.18 24.81 22.03
N ALA A 389 44.75 26.06 22.26
CA ALA A 389 43.65 26.70 21.54
C ALA A 389 44.08 27.28 20.18
N GLU A 390 45.36 27.61 20.01
CA GLU A 390 45.90 28.33 18.86
C GLU A 390 45.59 27.68 17.49
N PRO A 391 45.66 26.34 17.32
CA PRO A 391 45.30 25.69 16.04
C PRO A 391 43.82 25.82 15.65
N TYR A 392 42.95 26.23 16.59
CA TYR A 392 41.49 26.21 16.43
C TYR A 392 40.86 27.61 16.36
N LEU A 393 41.66 28.68 16.43
CA LEU A 393 41.15 30.06 16.52
C LEU A 393 40.30 30.48 15.32
N ASP A 394 40.60 29.97 14.12
CA ASP A 394 39.81 30.30 12.92
C ASP A 394 38.50 29.52 12.82
N ARG A 395 38.29 28.53 13.70
CA ARG A 395 37.06 27.73 13.76
C ARG A 395 36.02 28.30 14.72
N SER A 396 36.39 29.20 15.64
CA SER A 396 35.50 29.78 16.65
C SER A 396 35.85 31.24 16.93
N GLY A 397 34.90 32.14 16.67
CA GLY A 397 35.05 33.57 16.96
C GLY A 397 35.18 33.84 18.46
N ARG A 398 34.40 33.13 19.29
CA ARG A 398 34.45 33.21 20.75
C ARG A 398 35.77 32.70 21.30
N LEU A 399 36.28 31.59 20.81
CA LEU A 399 37.60 31.09 21.22
C LEU A 399 38.69 32.12 20.89
N LYS A 400 38.65 32.68 19.67
CA LYS A 400 39.58 33.72 19.22
C LYS A 400 39.54 34.97 20.10
N ALA A 401 38.35 35.43 20.48
CA ALA A 401 38.17 36.56 21.37
C ALA A 401 38.75 36.30 22.77
N LEU A 402 38.43 35.14 23.37
CA LEU A 402 38.96 34.74 24.69
C LEU A 402 40.48 34.56 24.68
N HIS A 403 41.03 34.01 23.59
CA HIS A 403 42.47 33.85 23.40
C HIS A 403 43.18 35.22 23.37
N ALA A 404 42.64 36.18 22.62
CA ALA A 404 43.17 37.53 22.54
C ALA A 404 43.11 38.25 23.90
N GLU A 405 41.96 38.17 24.59
CA GLU A 405 41.76 38.78 25.91
C GLU A 405 42.75 38.22 26.95
N LEU A 406 42.91 36.89 27.02
CA LEU A 406 43.84 36.28 27.98
C LEU A 406 45.30 36.63 27.64
N SER A 407 45.65 36.70 26.36
CA SER A 407 46.98 37.12 25.92
C SER A 407 47.30 38.57 26.35
N GLU A 408 46.33 39.49 26.21
CA GLU A 408 46.47 40.87 26.70
C GLU A 408 46.63 40.92 28.23
N LYS A 409 45.83 40.15 28.96
CA LYS A 409 45.94 40.07 30.43
C LYS A 409 47.31 39.56 30.86
N LEU A 410 47.86 38.54 30.21
CA LEU A 410 49.20 38.05 30.51
C LEU A 410 50.28 39.12 30.31
N LEU A 411 50.15 39.96 29.28
CA LEU A 411 51.06 41.10 29.08
C LEU A 411 50.96 42.12 30.23
N LEU A 412 49.76 42.43 30.70
CA LEU A 412 49.56 43.35 31.85
C LEU A 412 50.14 42.78 33.15
N TYR A 413 50.00 41.47 33.39
CA TYR A 413 50.56 40.81 34.56
C TYR A 413 52.10 40.59 34.48
N ALA A 414 52.69 40.75 33.30
CA ALA A 414 54.14 40.70 33.13
C ALA A 414 54.84 42.04 33.43
N GLN A 415 54.10 43.17 33.39
CA GLN A 415 54.64 44.51 33.58
C GLN A 415 54.96 44.81 35.05
N GLU A 416 56.20 45.17 35.35
CA GLU A 416 56.60 45.56 36.70
C GLU A 416 56.16 47.00 37.03
N THR A 417 55.72 47.22 38.26
CA THR A 417 55.36 48.52 38.82
C THR A 417 56.44 49.00 39.78
N GLU A 418 56.80 50.28 39.70
CA GLU A 418 57.76 50.88 40.64
C GLU A 418 57.13 51.11 42.01
N ILE A 419 57.81 50.60 43.04
CA ILE A 419 57.43 50.74 44.44
C ILE A 419 58.53 51.52 45.15
N THR A 420 58.20 52.71 45.62
CA THR A 420 59.07 53.53 46.47
C THR A 420 58.85 53.16 47.92
N VAL A 421 59.89 52.66 48.58
CA VAL A 421 59.93 52.34 50.00
C VAL A 421 60.62 53.48 50.75
N ILE A 422 59.90 54.10 51.68
CA ILE A 422 60.40 55.14 52.59
C ILE A 422 60.58 54.54 53.99
N SER A 423 61.71 54.83 54.65
CA SER A 423 62.01 54.35 56.00
C SER A 423 62.95 55.31 56.76
N ASP A 424 63.39 54.90 57.95
CA ASP A 424 64.19 55.68 58.90
C ASP A 424 65.70 55.37 58.85
N ASN A 425 66.15 54.57 57.87
CA ASN A 425 67.51 54.03 57.76
C ASN A 425 67.99 53.21 58.98
N GLN A 426 67.09 52.85 59.89
CA GLN A 426 67.36 52.04 61.09
C GLN A 426 66.56 50.73 61.07
N THR A 427 65.43 50.70 60.38
CA THR A 427 64.59 49.53 60.13
C THR A 427 65.16 48.72 58.96
N GLU A 428 65.43 47.44 59.20
CA GLU A 428 65.82 46.46 58.18
C GLU A 428 64.56 45.93 57.48
N ILE A 429 64.46 46.12 56.16
CA ILE A 429 63.24 45.80 55.40
C ILE A 429 63.46 44.61 54.45
N VAL A 430 62.54 43.65 54.50
CA VAL A 430 62.49 42.49 53.60
C VAL A 430 61.11 42.39 52.95
N VAL A 431 61.07 42.10 51.64
CA VAL A 431 59.83 41.76 50.94
C VAL A 431 59.68 40.25 50.91
N LYS A 432 58.68 39.74 51.63
CA LYS A 432 58.48 38.31 51.83
C LYS A 432 58.30 37.60 50.49
N GLY A 433 59.22 36.69 50.16
CA GLY A 433 59.18 35.89 48.94
C GLY A 433 59.75 36.57 47.69
N VAL A 434 60.30 37.79 47.81
CA VAL A 434 60.97 38.50 46.71
C VAL A 434 62.45 38.73 47.01
N GLY A 435 62.77 39.37 48.14
CA GLY A 435 64.16 39.74 48.45
C GLY A 435 64.30 40.78 49.56
N ILE A 436 65.52 41.26 49.76
CA ILE A 436 65.89 42.20 50.83
C ILE A 436 65.96 43.62 50.23
N VAL A 437 65.32 44.59 50.88
CA VAL A 437 65.43 46.03 50.55
C VAL A 437 66.56 46.68 51.34
N GLY A 438 66.76 46.22 52.59
CA GLY A 438 67.79 46.72 53.49
C GLY A 438 67.37 47.97 54.25
N ARG A 439 68.33 48.62 54.91
CA ARG A 439 68.14 49.91 55.58
C ARG A 439 68.25 51.03 54.56
N THR A 440 67.26 51.92 54.54
CA THR A 440 67.20 53.02 53.58
C THR A 440 66.39 54.19 54.11
N LEU A 441 66.60 55.38 53.56
CA LEU A 441 65.64 56.49 53.69
C LEU A 441 64.61 56.46 52.56
N ARG A 442 65.06 56.12 51.35
CA ARG A 442 64.24 55.99 50.14
C ARG A 442 64.89 54.97 49.22
N HIS A 443 64.15 53.94 48.83
CA HIS A 443 64.61 52.94 47.87
C HIS A 443 63.49 52.59 46.90
N VAL A 444 63.82 52.44 45.62
CA VAL A 444 62.84 52.07 44.58
C VAL A 444 63.09 50.63 44.16
N ILE A 445 62.07 49.80 44.28
CA ILE A 445 62.07 48.43 43.76
C ILE A 445 61.00 48.28 42.69
N ARG A 446 61.06 47.18 41.93
CA ARG A 446 60.08 46.85 40.90
C ARG A 446 59.42 45.53 41.23
N LEU A 447 58.10 45.51 41.27
CA LEU A 447 57.31 44.32 41.58
C LEU A 447 56.26 44.12 40.49
N LYS A 448 56.07 42.86 40.07
CA LYS A 448 54.97 42.47 39.20
C LYS A 448 53.62 42.61 39.94
N PRO A 449 52.48 42.58 39.24
CA PRO A 449 51.17 42.60 39.88
C PRO A 449 50.99 41.39 40.79
N GLY A 450 50.47 41.62 42.00
CA GLY A 450 50.38 40.61 43.04
C GLY A 450 50.25 41.22 44.45
N THR A 451 50.12 40.37 45.45
CA THR A 451 50.04 40.77 46.86
C THR A 451 51.37 40.49 47.55
N TYR A 452 51.95 41.51 48.18
CA TYR A 452 53.25 41.45 48.84
C TYR A 452 53.14 41.88 50.30
N ARG A 453 54.09 41.43 51.11
CA ARG A 453 54.24 41.84 52.51
C ARG A 453 55.65 42.35 52.74
N PHE A 454 55.75 43.59 53.18
CA PHE A 454 56.99 44.23 53.59
C PHE A 454 57.13 44.06 55.09
N GLU A 455 58.18 43.38 55.53
CA GLU A 455 58.47 43.11 56.92
C GLU A 455 59.64 44.01 57.34
N GLY A 456 59.37 44.93 58.27
CA GLY A 456 60.37 45.75 58.92
C GLY A 456 60.78 45.12 60.25
N SER A 457 62.09 45.03 60.49
CA SER A 457 62.67 44.53 61.74
C SER A 457 63.75 45.47 62.27
N ARG A 458 63.79 45.65 63.59
CA ARG A 458 64.73 46.54 64.26
C ARG A 458 65.00 46.04 65.68
N GLU A 459 66.26 46.02 66.09
CA GLU A 459 66.65 45.54 67.42
C GLU A 459 66.00 46.37 68.54
N ASN A 460 65.42 45.70 69.54
CA ASN A 460 64.63 46.30 70.63
C ASN A 460 63.31 46.98 70.20
N PHE A 461 62.81 46.70 69.00
CA PHE A 461 61.51 47.21 68.52
C PHE A 461 60.63 46.06 68.01
N ARG A 462 59.32 46.27 68.05
CA ARG A 462 58.34 45.34 67.50
C ARG A 462 58.34 45.41 65.97
N SER A 463 58.39 44.25 65.31
CA SER A 463 58.34 44.16 63.85
C SER A 463 57.03 44.72 63.29
N THR A 464 57.12 45.36 62.13
CA THR A 464 55.97 45.94 61.41
C THR A 464 55.79 45.21 60.07
N ILE A 465 54.53 44.90 59.71
CA ILE A 465 54.20 44.26 58.43
C ILE A 465 53.27 45.19 57.66
N VAL A 466 53.68 45.58 56.45
CA VAL A 466 52.87 46.41 55.54
C VAL A 466 52.45 45.55 54.33
N PRO A 467 51.17 45.15 54.24
CA PRO A 467 50.66 44.46 53.07
C PRO A 467 50.41 45.46 51.94
N ILE A 468 50.82 45.11 50.72
CA ILE A 468 50.50 45.88 49.51
C ILE A 468 49.91 44.98 48.45
N THR A 469 49.05 45.53 47.60
CA THR A 469 48.59 44.87 46.37
C THR A 469 48.98 45.73 45.19
N VAL A 470 49.84 45.20 44.33
CA VAL A 470 50.23 45.81 43.06
C VAL A 470 49.20 45.38 42.02
N SER A 471 48.49 46.35 41.44
CA SER A 471 47.46 46.08 40.42
C SER A 471 48.08 46.02 39.02
N PRO A 472 47.54 45.21 38.09
CA PRO A 472 48.03 45.16 36.71
C PRO A 472 47.90 46.52 36.01
N GLY A 473 48.95 46.99 35.35
CA GLY A 473 48.97 48.31 34.70
C GLY A 473 48.87 49.50 35.67
N GLY A 474 49.12 49.29 36.96
CA GLY A 474 49.08 50.34 37.98
C GLY A 474 50.21 51.35 37.87
N GLY A 475 49.98 52.56 38.39
CA GLY A 475 51.02 53.58 38.52
C GLY A 475 51.98 53.32 39.69
N PRO A 476 53.04 54.14 39.83
CA PRO A 476 54.00 54.01 40.92
C PRO A 476 53.33 54.06 42.29
N ILE A 477 53.76 53.22 43.22
CA ILE A 477 53.23 53.13 44.58
C ILE A 477 54.30 53.61 45.57
N GLU A 478 53.93 54.41 46.56
CA GLU A 478 54.81 54.80 47.66
C GLU A 478 54.30 54.21 48.97
N ILE A 479 55.19 53.61 49.76
CA ILE A 479 54.88 53.02 51.06
C ILE A 479 55.91 53.41 52.11
N GLU A 480 55.45 53.50 53.37
CA GLU A 480 56.30 53.74 54.54
C GLU A 480 56.41 52.46 55.38
N VAL A 481 57.63 52.05 55.73
CA VAL A 481 57.90 50.86 56.57
C VAL A 481 58.88 51.24 57.68
N ILE A 482 58.37 51.46 58.90
CA ILE A 482 59.17 51.90 60.07
C ILE A 482 58.73 51.15 61.32
N CYS A 483 59.68 50.60 62.08
CA CYS A 483 59.40 50.02 63.40
C CYS A 483 59.29 51.12 64.46
N ARG A 484 58.06 51.47 64.87
CA ARG A 484 57.80 52.60 65.79
C ARG A 484 57.68 52.23 67.28
N GLU A 485 57.33 50.98 67.60
CA GLU A 485 57.06 50.52 68.97
C GLU A 485 58.31 49.86 69.57
N ARG A 486 58.85 50.40 70.67
CA ARG A 486 59.99 49.84 71.40
C ARG A 486 59.53 48.72 72.36
N ILE A 487 60.30 47.64 72.46
CA ILE A 487 60.07 46.49 73.35
C ILE A 487 60.62 46.77 74.75
#